data_AF-A0A136P3A6-F1
#
_entry.id   AF-A0A136P3A6-F1
#
_cell.length_a   1.000
_cell.length_b   1.000
_cell.length_c   1.000
_cell.angle_alpha   90.00
_cell.angle_beta   90.00
_cell.angle_gamma   90.00
#
_symmetry.space_group_name_H-M   'P 1'
#
loop_
_entity.id
_entity.type
_entity.pdbx_description
1 polymer ?
#
loop_
_entity_poly.entity_id
_entity_poly.type
_entity_poly.pdbx_seq_one_letter_code
_entity_poly.pdbx_strand_id
1 'polypeptide(L)'
;MKKVLIISYYFPPSGGPGVQRVLKFVKYLPSFGWKPIVLTVEDGDFPARDESLLKEVPADIDVHRTDIFEPYGLYRKLTGKPGNTAVDVNNIDGGSKSRLSDKLAEFIRATFFYSRRQDWLEKTCC
;
A
#
# COMPACT_ATOMS: atom_id res chain seq x y z
N MET A 1 -18.79 21.49 11.36
CA MET A 1 -18.20 20.19 11.02
C MET A 1 -16.69 20.29 11.02
N LYS A 2 -15.99 19.34 11.65
CA LYS A 2 -14.52 19.29 11.65
C LYS A 2 -14.04 18.57 10.39
N LYS A 3 -12.91 18.98 9.81
CA LYS A 3 -12.32 18.34 8.62
C LYS A 3 -11.20 17.38 9.04
N VAL A 4 -11.09 16.24 8.36
CA VAL A 4 -10.00 15.28 8.55
C VAL A 4 -9.42 14.90 7.20
N LEU A 5 -8.09 15.00 7.05
CA LEU A 5 -7.38 14.56 5.85
C LEU A 5 -6.94 13.11 6.03
N ILE A 6 -7.33 12.26 5.10
CA ILE A 6 -6.97 10.85 5.04
C ILE A 6 -6.05 10.67 3.84
N ILE A 7 -4.78 10.35 4.11
CA ILE A 7 -3.79 10.08 3.07
C ILE A 7 -3.66 8.58 2.93
N SER A 8 -4.04 8.03 1.78
CA SER A 8 -3.96 6.60 1.53
C SER A 8 -3.48 6.32 0.12
N TYR A 9 -2.42 5.54 -0.01
CA TYR A 9 -1.95 5.02 -1.28
C TYR A 9 -2.99 4.08 -1.91
N TYR A 10 -3.64 3.26 -1.09
CA TYR A 10 -4.63 2.29 -1.53
C TYR A 10 -6.05 2.82 -1.26
N PHE A 11 -6.73 3.23 -2.33
CA PHE A 11 -8.13 3.71 -2.30
C PHE A 11 -8.87 3.21 -3.56
N PRO A 12 -10.21 3.06 -3.56
CA PRO A 12 -10.93 2.59 -4.75
C PRO A 12 -10.56 3.39 -6.01
N PRO A 13 -10.33 2.77 -7.17
CA PRO A 13 -10.69 1.39 -7.54
C PRO A 13 -9.69 0.32 -7.08
N SER A 14 -8.65 0.65 -6.29
CA SER A 14 -7.79 -0.36 -5.68
C SER A 14 -8.62 -1.32 -4.81
N GLY A 15 -8.33 -2.61 -4.90
CA GLY A 15 -8.97 -3.66 -4.10
C GLY A 15 -8.07 -4.13 -2.95
N GLY A 16 -8.68 -4.75 -1.95
CA GLY A 16 -7.96 -5.40 -0.84
C GLY A 16 -8.44 -4.99 0.55
N PRO A 17 -7.97 -5.70 1.60
CA PRO A 17 -8.48 -5.52 2.97
C PRO A 17 -8.16 -4.14 3.55
N GLY A 18 -7.03 -3.54 3.16
CA GLY A 18 -6.65 -2.18 3.58
C GLY A 18 -7.58 -1.12 3.01
N VAL A 19 -7.98 -1.26 1.75
CA VAL A 19 -8.88 -0.32 1.07
C VAL A 19 -10.26 -0.32 1.72
N GLN A 20 -10.80 -1.51 2.01
CA GLN A 20 -12.12 -1.62 2.63
C GLN A 20 -12.19 -0.89 3.98
N ARG A 21 -11.12 -0.96 4.79
CA ARG A 21 -11.07 -0.24 6.07
C ARG A 21 -11.15 1.27 5.89
N VAL A 22 -10.33 1.83 5.00
CA VAL A 22 -10.33 3.27 4.71
C VAL A 22 -11.67 3.71 4.14
N LEU A 23 -12.25 2.92 3.24
CA LEU A 23 -13.56 3.18 2.64
C LEU A 23 -14.68 3.23 3.70
N LYS A 24 -14.71 2.31 4.66
CA LYS A 24 -15.69 2.36 5.75
C LYS A 24 -15.50 3.59 6.64
N PHE A 25 -14.26 3.97 6.94
CA PHE A 25 -14.02 5.22 7.68
C PHE A 25 -14.58 6.43 6.95
N VAL A 26 -14.27 6.57 5.66
CA VAL A 26 -14.76 7.66 4.82
C VAL A 26 -16.30 7.69 4.77
N LYS A 27 -16.93 6.51 4.72
CA LYS A 27 -18.39 6.37 4.69
C LYS A 27 -19.09 6.79 5.99
N TYR A 28 -18.51 6.45 7.15
CA TYR A 28 -19.17 6.64 8.45
C TYR A 28 -18.71 7.89 9.22
N LEU A 29 -17.53 8.45 8.94
CA LEU A 29 -17.03 9.69 9.56
C LEU A 29 -18.02 10.87 9.50
N PRO A 30 -18.74 11.09 8.38
CA PRO A 30 -19.78 12.13 8.29
C PRO A 30 -20.86 12.00 9.37
N SER A 31 -21.26 10.77 9.71
CA SER A 31 -22.25 10.49 10.77
C SER A 31 -21.80 10.91 12.16
N PHE A 32 -20.48 11.09 12.38
CA PHE A 32 -19.89 11.57 13.62
C PHE A 32 -19.54 13.07 13.58
N GLY A 33 -19.99 13.81 12.56
CA GLY A 33 -19.74 15.25 12.42
C GLY A 33 -18.37 15.63 11.85
N TRP A 34 -17.66 14.66 11.26
CA TRP A 34 -16.38 14.85 10.59
C TRP A 34 -16.53 14.77 9.08
N LYS A 35 -16.00 15.75 8.34
CA LYS A 35 -15.89 15.70 6.88
C LYS A 35 -14.54 15.10 6.49
N PRO A 36 -14.47 13.86 5.97
CA PRO A 36 -13.24 13.32 5.45
C PRO A 36 -12.89 13.97 4.11
N ILE A 37 -11.61 14.20 3.90
CA ILE A 37 -10.99 14.59 2.63
C ILE A 37 -9.96 13.52 2.35
N VAL A 38 -10.02 12.86 1.19
CA VAL A 38 -9.13 11.77 0.84
C VAL A 38 -8.08 12.28 -0.14
N LEU A 39 -6.81 12.03 0.16
CA LEU A 39 -5.70 12.21 -0.78
C LEU A 39 -5.17 10.83 -1.16
N THR A 40 -5.22 10.51 -2.45
CA THR A 40 -4.78 9.23 -2.98
C THR A 40 -4.06 9.38 -4.31
N VAL A 41 -3.53 8.29 -4.84
CA VAL A 41 -2.80 8.27 -6.12
C VAL A 41 -3.75 7.93 -7.27
N GLU A 42 -3.54 8.51 -8.44
CA GLU A 42 -4.38 8.25 -9.61
C GLU A 42 -4.07 6.88 -10.23
N ASP A 43 -2.81 6.66 -10.58
CA ASP A 43 -2.29 5.45 -11.23
C ASP A 43 -1.32 4.67 -10.34
N GLY A 44 -1.77 4.29 -9.15
CA GLY A 44 -0.97 3.41 -8.29
C GLY A 44 -0.88 1.99 -8.86
N ASP A 45 0.30 1.40 -8.76
CA ASP A 45 0.51 -0.01 -9.08
C ASP A 45 -0.13 -0.93 -8.03
N PHE A 46 -1.37 -1.40 -8.30
CA PHE A 46 -2.16 -2.20 -7.36
C PHE A 46 -2.31 -3.66 -7.82
N PRO A 47 -2.18 -4.64 -6.90
CA PRO A 47 -2.36 -6.06 -7.22
C PRO A 47 -3.80 -6.43 -7.58
N ALA A 48 -4.77 -5.76 -6.98
CA ALA A 48 -6.19 -6.01 -7.16
C ALA A 48 -6.89 -4.70 -7.50
N ARG A 49 -7.73 -4.72 -8.54
CA ARG A 49 -8.56 -3.58 -8.95
C ARG A 49 -10.02 -4.04 -8.94
N ASP A 50 -10.86 -3.32 -8.22
CA ASP A 50 -12.28 -3.60 -8.08
C ASP A 50 -13.07 -2.28 -8.20
N GLU A 51 -13.69 -2.10 -9.35
CA GLU A 51 -14.49 -0.91 -9.66
C GLU A 51 -15.82 -0.88 -8.91
N SER A 52 -16.29 -2.01 -8.39
CA SER A 52 -17.54 -2.05 -7.62
C SER A 52 -17.45 -1.21 -6.34
N LEU A 53 -16.25 -1.09 -5.76
CA LEU A 53 -15.98 -0.30 -4.57
C LEU A 53 -16.15 1.21 -4.78
N LEU A 54 -16.08 1.70 -6.03
CA LEU A 54 -16.34 3.11 -6.35
C LEU A 54 -17.78 3.50 -6.01
N LYS A 55 -18.73 2.56 -6.12
CA LYS A 55 -20.15 2.79 -5.79
C LYS A 55 -20.39 2.96 -4.29
N GLU A 56 -19.46 2.50 -3.46
CA GLU A 56 -19.56 2.66 -2.01
C GLU A 56 -19.01 4.00 -1.50
N VAL A 57 -18.28 4.74 -2.34
CA VAL A 57 -17.76 6.07 -1.99
C VAL A 57 -18.92 7.08 -2.05
N PRO A 58 -19.23 7.79 -0.95
CA PRO A 58 -20.28 8.80 -0.97
C PRO A 58 -19.87 9.99 -1.85
N ALA A 59 -20.79 10.51 -2.65
CA ALA A 59 -20.53 11.62 -3.58
C ALA A 59 -20.22 12.97 -2.88
N ASP A 60 -20.54 13.09 -1.59
CA ASP A 60 -20.28 14.28 -0.77
C ASP A 60 -18.83 14.36 -0.23
N ILE A 61 -18.00 13.37 -0.54
CA ILE A 61 -16.60 13.31 -0.07
C ILE A 61 -15.65 13.87 -1.13
N ASP A 62 -14.78 14.77 -0.69
CA ASP A 62 -13.70 15.33 -1.51
C ASP A 62 -12.57 14.29 -1.63
N VAL A 63 -12.41 13.70 -2.82
CA VAL A 63 -11.32 12.76 -3.14
C VAL A 63 -10.38 13.42 -4.13
N HIS A 64 -9.17 13.73 -3.68
CA HIS A 64 -8.09 14.26 -4.49
C HIS A 64 -7.16 13.12 -4.93
N ARG A 65 -7.04 12.94 -6.24
CA ARG A 65 -6.07 12.03 -6.85
C ARG A 65 -4.89 12.84 -7.34
N THR A 66 -3.68 12.36 -7.05
CA THR A 66 -2.44 13.01 -7.49
C THR A 66 -1.58 12.02 -8.25
N ASP A 67 -0.95 12.50 -9.31
CA ASP A 67 0.11 11.78 -9.99
C ASP A 67 1.34 11.68 -9.09
N ILE A 68 1.92 10.49 -9.05
CA ILE A 68 3.17 10.25 -8.35
C ILE A 68 4.19 9.65 -9.30
N PHE A 69 5.45 10.02 -9.11
CA PHE A 69 6.55 9.37 -9.81
C PHE A 69 6.87 8.05 -9.10
N GLU A 70 6.47 6.92 -9.70
CA GLU A 70 6.80 5.59 -9.17
C GLU A 70 8.16 5.09 -9.67
N PRO A 71 9.24 5.18 -8.85
CA PRO A 71 10.54 4.61 -9.23
C PRO A 71 10.48 3.09 -9.43
N TYR A 72 9.46 2.44 -8.85
CA TYR A 72 9.24 1.00 -9.00
C TYR A 72 8.80 0.59 -10.40
N GLY A 73 8.04 1.44 -11.11
CA GLY A 73 7.67 1.21 -12.51
C GLY A 73 8.90 1.24 -13.42
N LEU A 74 9.83 2.15 -13.15
CA LEU A 74 11.13 2.20 -13.84
C LEU A 74 11.98 0.96 -13.51
N TYR A 75 12.03 0.55 -12.24
CA TYR A 75 12.71 -0.68 -11.83
C TYR A 75 12.15 -1.92 -12.53
N ARG A 76 10.81 -2.02 -12.69
CA ARG A 76 10.16 -3.11 -13.44
C ARG A 76 10.52 -3.12 -14.92
N LYS A 77 10.50 -1.95 -15.58
CA LYS A 77 10.92 -1.81 -16.99
C LYS A 77 12.39 -2.20 -17.17
N LEU A 78 13.26 -1.82 -16.24
CA LEU A 78 14.69 -2.16 -16.27
C LEU A 78 14.98 -3.63 -15.95
N THR A 79 14.17 -4.27 -15.11
CA THR A 79 14.36 -5.69 -14.72
C THR A 79 13.65 -6.69 -15.64
N GLY A 80 12.89 -6.22 -16.62
CA GLY A 80 12.26 -7.08 -17.66
C GLY A 80 11.20 -8.04 -17.13
N LYS A 81 10.66 -7.82 -15.92
CA LYS A 81 9.58 -8.65 -15.35
C LYS A 81 8.23 -8.21 -15.95
N PRO A 82 7.37 -9.13 -16.42
CA PRO A 82 6.10 -8.80 -17.07
C PRO A 82 5.17 -8.05 -16.10
N GLY A 83 4.53 -6.98 -16.59
CA GLY A 83 3.76 -6.03 -15.78
C GLY A 83 2.48 -6.55 -15.11
N ASN A 84 2.17 -7.84 -15.20
CA ASN A 84 0.95 -8.44 -14.64
C ASN A 84 1.20 -9.29 -13.38
N THR A 85 2.46 -9.43 -12.93
CA THR A 85 2.75 -9.99 -11.61
C THR A 85 2.94 -8.85 -10.65
N ALA A 86 1.88 -8.55 -9.88
CA ALA A 86 2.04 -7.75 -8.69
C ALA A 86 3.13 -8.41 -7.84
N VAL A 87 4.16 -7.65 -7.50
CA VAL A 87 5.24 -8.15 -6.65
C VAL A 87 4.64 -8.33 -5.27
N ASP A 88 4.14 -9.54 -5.00
CA ASP A 88 3.63 -9.91 -3.69
C ASP A 88 4.83 -10.00 -2.73
N VAL A 89 5.08 -8.91 -2.02
CA VAL A 89 6.11 -8.88 -0.97
C VAL A 89 5.78 -9.87 0.16
N ASN A 90 4.53 -10.32 0.25
CA ASN A 90 4.09 -11.29 1.24
C ASN A 90 4.16 -12.74 0.75
N ASN A 91 4.27 -12.98 -0.56
CA ASN A 91 4.33 -14.33 -1.11
C ASN A 91 5.50 -14.48 -2.08
N ILE A 92 6.67 -14.80 -1.50
CA ILE A 92 7.83 -15.28 -2.25
C ILE A 92 7.48 -16.71 -2.67
N ASP A 93 6.99 -16.90 -3.89
CA ASP A 93 6.81 -18.23 -4.47
C ASP A 93 8.16 -18.96 -4.46
N GLY A 94 8.30 -19.94 -3.58
CA GLY A 94 9.48 -20.80 -3.43
C GLY A 94 9.72 -21.75 -4.61
N GLY A 95 9.33 -21.37 -5.82
CA GLY A 95 9.24 -22.26 -6.99
C GLY A 95 10.16 -21.92 -8.18
N SER A 96 10.88 -20.80 -8.17
CA SER A 96 11.81 -20.45 -9.26
C SER A 96 13.24 -20.65 -8.79
N LYS A 97 14.02 -21.49 -9.50
CA LYS A 97 15.45 -21.75 -9.26
C LYS A 97 16.17 -20.45 -8.88
N SER A 98 16.53 -20.30 -7.60
CA SER A 98 17.10 -19.06 -7.07
C SER A 98 18.38 -18.71 -7.82
N ARG A 99 18.34 -17.60 -8.56
CA ARG A 99 19.57 -17.05 -9.18
C ARG A 99 20.45 -16.52 -8.05
N LEU A 100 21.77 -16.51 -8.25
CA LEU A 100 22.74 -15.99 -7.29
C LEU A 100 22.41 -14.55 -6.83
N SER A 101 21.72 -13.78 -7.68
CA SER A 101 21.17 -12.46 -7.38
C SER A 101 20.11 -12.48 -6.28
N ASP A 102 19.27 -13.51 -6.23
CA ASP A 102 18.21 -13.66 -5.21
C ASP A 102 18.82 -13.98 -3.85
N LYS A 103 19.85 -14.84 -3.82
CA LYS A 103 20.63 -15.13 -2.60
C LYS A 103 21.39 -13.91 -2.07
N LEU A 104 21.92 -13.07 -2.97
CA LEU A 104 22.59 -11.83 -2.58
C LEU A 104 21.59 -10.81 -2.03
N ALA A 105 20.40 -10.73 -2.61
CA ALA A 105 19.32 -9.89 -2.10
C ALA A 105 18.80 -10.38 -0.73
N GLU A 106 18.66 -11.70 -0.55
CA GLU A 106 18.36 -12.32 0.76
C GLU A 106 19.45 -12.01 1.79
N PHE A 107 20.73 -12.11 1.42
CA PHE A 107 21.86 -11.80 2.30
C PHE A 107 21.86 -10.33 2.72
N ILE A 108 21.74 -9.39 1.78
CA ILE A 108 21.70 -7.96 2.10
C ILE A 108 20.49 -7.62 2.98
N ARG A 109 19.32 -8.20 2.68
CA ARG A 109 18.11 -8.02 3.49
C ARG A 109 18.29 -8.57 4.91
N ALA A 110 18.89 -9.74 5.07
CA ALA A 110 19.13 -10.36 6.38
C ALA A 110 20.17 -9.58 7.20
N THR A 111 21.26 -9.14 6.57
CA THR A 111 22.36 -8.44 7.27
C THR A 111 22.01 -7.00 7.62
N PHE A 112 21.29 -6.27 6.76
CA PHE A 112 21.03 -4.84 6.99
C PHE A 112 19.87 -4.58 7.97
N PHE A 113 18.92 -5.51 8.10
CA PHE A 113 17.74 -5.34 8.96
C PHE A 113 17.95 -5.84 10.40
N TYR A 114 19.02 -6.59 10.67
CA TYR A 114 19.38 -7.08 12.01
C TYR A 114 19.98 -5.98 12.93
N SER A 115 20.24 -4.77 12.43
CA SER A 115 20.84 -3.69 13.23
C SER A 115 19.84 -2.72 13.90
N ARG A 116 18.52 -2.85 13.72
CA ARG A 116 17.53 -1.92 14.32
C ARG A 116 16.51 -2.55 15.28
N ARG A 117 16.67 -3.83 15.64
CA ARG A 117 15.75 -4.54 16.55
C ARG A 117 16.30 -4.79 17.95
N GLN A 118 17.41 -4.15 18.34
CA GLN A 118 17.96 -4.34 19.69
C GLN A 118 17.47 -3.30 20.72
N ASP A 119 16.78 -2.24 20.33
CA ASP A 119 16.44 -1.14 21.26
C ASP A 119 15.07 -1.28 21.98
N TRP A 120 14.24 -2.27 21.61
CA TRP A 120 12.85 -2.37 22.09
C TRP A 120 12.60 -3.40 23.21
N LEU A 121 13.59 -4.22 23.59
CA LEU A 121 13.38 -5.30 24.55
C LEU A 121 13.80 -4.98 26.00
N GLU A 122 14.39 -3.82 26.28
CA GLU A 122 14.88 -3.51 27.64
C GLU A 122 13.91 -2.69 28.52
N LYS A 123 12.74 -2.24 28.02
CA LYS A 123 11.89 -1.29 28.77
C LYS A 123 10.49 -1.76 29.17
N THR A 124 10.21 -3.07 29.22
CA THR A 124 8.88 -3.58 29.59
C THR A 124 8.84 -4.61 30.71
N CYS A 125 9.85 -4.66 31.59
CA CYS A 125 9.72 -5.35 32.87
C CYS A 125 9.66 -4.31 34.00
N CYS A 126 8.45 -3.89 34.36
CA CYS A 126 8.11 -3.35 35.66
C CYS A 126 6.66 -3.73 35.97
#